data_AF-A0A9E5WPY4-F1
#
_entry.id   AF-A0A9E5WPY4-F1
#
_cell.length_a   1.000
_cell.length_b   1.000
_cell.length_c   1.000
_cell.angle_alpha   90.00
_cell.angle_beta   90.00
_cell.angle_gamma   90.00
#
_symmetry.space_group_name_H-M   'P 1'
#
loop_
_entity.id
_entity.type
_entity.pdbx_description
1 polymer ?
#
loop_
_entity_poly.entity_id
_entity_poly.type
_entity_poly.pdbx_seq_one_letter_code
_entity_poly.pdbx_strand_id
1 'polypeptide(L)'
;MAGDRVRFVRGRPDAGPSDSAGLTTTYDRLIDELHPGDRVVLADGTVSLLVESVERNAATCRVTQGGTVRSGQGVNLPGVKLTVPALSEEDRDRAAWAAAAGVEYIGLSFVRREEEVHELKGLIASAGGHTDVIAKIEKPEAVENLESIVRAADGVMVARGDLGVEIDIAEMPIVQKRIIAICRRYCKPVIVATQMLDSMQHSRLPTRAEATDVANAILDGADACMLSGETAIGRFPRESVEMMHRIAVATESVAEPTTVRSAVAEVAEGINPITHATCSAAGELAERLGAKLLLVATATGTTARVLSKQRWSVPVIGVSDDETTRRKLCLYWGVVPVDGAPVAERQAVLDFVESEGRATGQLGPGDRIVVLSGLGTSTSRHNMVLVHEVE
;
A
#
# COMPACT_ATOMS: atom_id res chain seq x y z
N MET A 1 31.83 7.19 16.55
CA MET A 1 31.25 8.09 17.57
C MET A 1 30.95 9.45 16.93
N ALA A 2 30.08 10.28 17.54
CA ALA A 2 29.85 11.63 17.04
C ALA A 2 31.17 12.44 17.06
N GLY A 3 31.44 13.18 16.00
CA GLY A 3 32.70 13.91 15.79
C GLY A 3 33.78 13.11 15.05
N ASP A 4 33.69 11.78 14.99
CA ASP A 4 34.65 10.96 14.25
C ASP A 4 34.53 11.21 12.74
N ARG A 5 35.63 10.96 12.02
CA ARG A 5 35.64 10.97 10.55
C ARG A 5 35.60 9.54 10.03
N VAL A 6 34.69 9.31 9.09
CA VAL A 6 34.58 8.07 8.33
C VAL A 6 34.73 8.40 6.85
N ARG A 7 35.22 7.45 6.06
CA ARG A 7 35.39 7.65 4.61
C ARG A 7 34.50 6.68 3.87
N PHE A 8 33.73 7.14 2.89
CA PHE A 8 33.26 6.28 1.82
C PHE A 8 34.38 6.12 0.80
N VAL A 9 34.62 4.90 0.32
CA VAL A 9 35.66 4.59 -0.67
C VAL A 9 35.05 3.76 -1.80
N ARG A 10 35.56 3.94 -3.03
CA ARG A 10 35.18 3.07 -4.15
C ARG A 10 35.73 1.67 -3.93
N GLY A 11 34.89 0.64 -4.05
CA GLY A 11 35.30 -0.76 -3.93
C GLY A 11 34.10 -1.70 -3.83
N ARG A 12 34.29 -2.96 -4.24
CA ARG A 12 33.27 -4.01 -4.09
C ARG A 12 33.28 -4.56 -2.65
N PRO A 13 32.13 -5.03 -2.12
CA PRO A 13 32.02 -5.58 -0.76
C PRO A 13 32.98 -6.75 -0.44
N ASP A 14 33.49 -7.45 -1.47
CA ASP A 14 34.31 -8.66 -1.34
C ASP A 14 35.79 -8.41 -1.01
N ALA A 15 36.21 -7.15 -0.88
CA ALA A 15 37.51 -6.86 -0.28
C ALA A 15 37.42 -7.16 1.22
N GLY A 16 38.00 -8.29 1.65
CA GLY A 16 38.09 -8.67 3.07
C GLY A 16 38.62 -7.53 3.95
N PRO A 17 38.50 -7.62 5.29
CA PRO A 17 38.83 -6.53 6.20
C PRO A 17 40.33 -6.22 6.12
N SER A 18 40.71 -5.32 5.21
CA SER A 18 42.02 -4.70 5.22
C SER A 18 41.96 -3.51 6.15
N ASP A 19 42.93 -3.44 7.07
CA ASP A 19 43.10 -2.50 8.18
C ASP A 19 43.21 -0.99 7.81
N SER A 20 42.45 -0.48 6.83
CA SER A 20 42.39 0.96 6.52
C SER A 20 41.00 1.46 6.08
N ALA A 21 40.04 1.33 7.00
CA ALA A 21 39.00 2.30 7.37
C ALA A 21 38.20 3.04 6.27
N GLY A 22 37.44 2.32 5.43
CA GLY A 22 36.45 2.94 4.54
C GLY A 22 35.15 2.13 4.45
N LEU A 23 34.01 2.82 4.43
CA LEU A 23 32.70 2.27 4.07
C LEU A 23 32.60 2.14 2.54
N THR A 24 32.06 1.03 2.05
CA THR A 24 31.78 0.82 0.62
C THR A 24 30.28 0.76 0.37
N THR A 25 29.87 0.93 -0.88
CA THR A 25 28.47 0.83 -1.33
C THR A 25 28.39 0.01 -2.61
N THR A 26 27.23 -0.57 -2.88
CA THR A 26 26.92 -1.20 -4.17
C THR A 26 26.61 -0.18 -5.27
N TYR A 27 26.43 1.10 -4.91
CA TYR A 27 26.18 2.18 -5.87
C TYR A 27 27.49 2.89 -6.27
N ASP A 28 28.08 2.46 -7.38
CA ASP A 28 29.41 2.94 -7.86
C ASP A 28 29.50 4.45 -8.05
N ARG A 29 28.38 5.11 -8.36
CA ARG A 29 28.28 6.55 -8.61
C ARG A 29 28.10 7.39 -7.34
N LEU A 30 27.97 6.77 -6.16
CA LEU A 30 27.74 7.48 -4.91
C LEU A 30 28.71 8.64 -4.72
N ILE A 31 30.02 8.37 -4.81
CA ILE A 31 31.06 9.37 -4.57
C ILE A 31 31.02 10.50 -5.62
N ASP A 32 30.58 10.20 -6.86
CA ASP A 32 30.45 11.21 -7.92
C ASP A 32 29.27 12.16 -7.71
N GLU A 33 28.29 11.77 -6.90
CA GLU A 33 27.04 12.51 -6.70
C GLU A 33 26.98 13.23 -5.35
N LEU A 34 27.95 12.97 -4.46
CA LEU A 34 28.10 13.67 -3.19
C LEU A 34 28.81 15.02 -3.36
N HIS A 35 28.40 15.98 -2.56
CA HIS A 35 28.99 17.30 -2.44
C HIS A 35 29.27 17.63 -0.96
N PRO A 36 30.29 18.45 -0.65
CA PRO A 36 30.47 18.98 0.70
C PRO A 36 29.19 19.66 1.20
N GLY A 37 28.75 19.29 2.40
CA GLY A 37 27.49 19.75 3.00
C GLY A 37 26.33 18.74 2.88
N ASP A 38 26.43 17.73 2.02
CA ASP A 38 25.40 16.70 1.91
C ASP A 38 25.31 15.87 3.18
N ARG A 39 24.07 15.44 3.50
CA ARG A 39 23.80 14.55 4.63
C ARG A 39 23.74 13.10 4.12
N VAL A 40 24.47 12.21 4.78
CA VAL A 40 24.40 10.77 4.55
C VAL A 40 23.79 10.11 5.77
N VAL A 41 22.76 9.31 5.56
CA VAL A 41 22.05 8.61 6.62
C VAL A 41 22.20 7.12 6.41
N LEU A 42 22.53 6.42 7.49
CA LEU A 42 22.76 4.98 7.51
C LEU A 42 21.86 4.33 8.56
N ALA A 43 21.64 3.03 8.42
CA ALA A 43 20.92 2.22 9.40
C ALA A 43 19.54 2.82 9.75
N ASP A 44 18.73 3.06 8.72
CA ASP A 44 17.34 3.52 8.81
C ASP A 44 17.16 4.80 9.66
N GLY A 45 18.09 5.76 9.52
CA GLY A 45 18.02 7.01 10.28
C GLY A 45 18.87 7.07 11.54
N THR A 46 19.35 5.93 12.06
CA THR A 46 20.00 5.88 13.38
C THR A 46 21.42 6.45 13.39
N VAL A 47 22.08 6.48 12.23
CA VAL A 47 23.43 7.06 12.07
C VAL A 47 23.38 8.14 11.01
N SER A 48 23.87 9.33 11.33
CA SER A 48 23.93 10.47 10.41
C SER A 48 25.36 10.98 10.26
N LEU A 49 25.71 11.30 9.03
CA LEU A 49 27.01 11.82 8.62
C LEU A 49 26.81 13.11 7.82
N LEU A 50 27.80 14.00 7.87
CA LEU A 50 27.89 15.19 7.03
C LEU A 50 29.13 15.07 6.15
N VAL A 51 28.97 15.21 4.84
CA VAL A 51 30.10 15.21 3.90
C VAL A 51 30.93 16.47 4.12
N GLU A 52 32.20 16.30 4.47
CA GLU A 52 33.15 17.41 4.64
C GLU A 52 33.94 17.68 3.35
N SER A 53 34.35 16.61 2.65
CA SER A 53 35.10 16.70 1.40
C SER A 53 34.84 15.51 0.49
N VAL A 54 34.94 15.74 -0.82
CA VAL A 54 34.83 14.71 -1.85
C VAL A 54 36.09 14.75 -2.71
N GLU A 55 36.74 13.60 -2.80
CA GLU A 55 37.91 13.32 -3.62
C GLU A 55 37.54 12.32 -4.72
N ARG A 56 38.43 12.11 -5.70
CA ARG A 56 38.16 11.25 -6.86
C ARG A 56 37.62 9.84 -6.52
N ASN A 57 38.12 9.24 -5.46
CA ASN A 57 37.82 7.86 -5.06
C ASN A 57 37.29 7.72 -3.64
N ALA A 58 37.05 8.83 -2.95
CA ALA A 58 36.60 8.80 -1.57
C ALA A 58 35.81 10.06 -1.18
N ALA A 59 34.84 9.92 -0.28
CA ALA A 59 34.19 11.04 0.39
C ALA A 59 34.48 10.94 1.89
N THR A 60 34.98 12.02 2.50
CA THR A 60 35.21 12.08 3.94
C THR A 60 34.00 12.71 4.60
N CYS A 61 33.40 11.99 5.55
CA CYS A 61 32.22 12.43 6.26
C CYS A 61 32.51 12.52 7.77
N ARG A 62 31.99 13.56 8.41
CA ARG A 62 31.97 13.68 9.87
C ARG A 62 30.70 13.05 10.41
N VAL A 63 30.83 12.19 11.42
CA VAL A 63 29.69 11.61 12.12
C VAL A 63 28.99 12.68 12.93
N THR A 64 27.75 13.02 12.58
CA THR A 64 26.91 13.97 13.31
C THR A 64 26.06 13.27 14.37
N GLN A 65 25.65 12.03 14.11
CA GLN A 65 24.97 11.15 15.05
C GLN A 65 25.59 9.75 14.97
N GLY A 66 26.15 9.29 16.08
CA GLY A 66 26.76 7.96 16.18
C GLY A 66 25.74 6.86 16.43
N GLY A 67 26.10 5.64 16.07
CA GLY A 67 25.29 4.44 16.27
C GLY A 67 26.01 3.21 15.74
N THR A 68 25.30 2.09 15.65
CA THR A 68 25.86 0.83 15.14
C THR A 68 25.53 0.67 13.67
N VAL A 69 26.56 0.54 12.83
CA VAL A 69 26.41 0.18 11.41
C VAL A 69 26.82 -1.28 11.21
N ARG A 70 26.00 -2.04 10.50
CA ARG A 70 26.21 -3.44 10.12
C ARG A 70 26.40 -3.54 8.61
N SER A 71 26.99 -4.63 8.15
CA SER A 71 27.16 -4.91 6.73
C SER A 71 25.80 -5.03 6.03
N GLY A 72 25.71 -4.50 4.81
CA GLY A 72 24.51 -4.58 3.98
C GLY A 72 23.39 -3.61 4.36
N GLN A 73 23.65 -2.64 5.24
CA GLN A 73 22.65 -1.62 5.58
C GLN A 73 22.45 -0.58 4.47
N GLY A 74 21.22 -0.07 4.36
CA GLY A 74 20.84 0.96 3.42
C GLY A 74 21.59 2.28 3.65
N VAL A 75 21.74 3.03 2.56
CA VAL A 75 22.31 4.38 2.54
C VAL A 75 21.25 5.32 1.95
N ASN A 76 20.82 6.30 2.73
CA ASN A 76 19.91 7.35 2.30
C ASN A 76 20.66 8.68 2.21
N LEU A 77 20.26 9.51 1.25
CA LEU A 77 20.96 10.75 0.91
C LEU A 77 19.93 11.89 0.77
N PRO A 78 19.35 12.34 1.89
CA PRO A 78 18.31 13.36 1.86
C PRO A 78 18.78 14.61 1.14
N GLY A 79 18.02 15.03 0.13
CA GLY A 79 18.32 16.20 -0.69
C GLY A 79 19.31 15.97 -1.84
N VAL A 80 19.90 14.77 -1.96
CA VAL A 80 20.80 14.43 -3.07
C VAL A 80 20.01 13.74 -4.19
N LYS A 81 20.08 14.29 -5.40
CA LYS A 81 19.43 13.72 -6.58
C LYS A 81 20.27 12.59 -7.16
N LEU A 82 19.97 11.36 -6.76
CA LEU A 82 20.65 10.18 -7.29
C LEU A 82 20.16 9.85 -8.69
N THR A 83 21.08 9.50 -9.59
CA THR A 83 20.74 9.10 -10.96
C THR A 83 20.32 7.63 -11.08
N VAL A 84 20.37 6.86 -9.99
CA VAL A 84 19.92 5.46 -9.99
C VAL A 84 18.48 5.34 -10.49
N PRO A 85 18.18 4.52 -11.50
CA PRO A 85 16.82 4.31 -11.96
C PRO A 85 15.99 3.60 -10.90
N ALA A 86 14.67 3.79 -10.90
CA ALA A 86 13.77 3.05 -10.01
C ALA A 86 13.73 1.54 -10.35
N LEU A 87 14.06 1.19 -11.59
CA LEU A 87 14.18 -0.20 -12.07
C LEU A 87 15.62 -0.48 -12.52
N SER A 88 16.33 -1.31 -11.77
CA SER A 88 17.59 -1.91 -12.22
C SER A 88 17.34 -3.01 -13.25
N GLU A 89 18.38 -3.50 -13.93
CA GLU A 89 18.26 -4.67 -14.81
C GLU A 89 17.75 -5.91 -14.06
N GLU A 90 18.25 -6.12 -12.83
CA GLU A 90 17.81 -7.22 -11.98
C GLU A 90 16.33 -7.09 -11.59
N ASP A 91 15.85 -5.87 -11.34
CA ASP A 91 14.42 -5.63 -11.04
C ASP A 91 13.52 -5.96 -12.24
N ARG A 92 14.00 -5.74 -13.47
CA ARG A 92 13.24 -6.11 -14.69
C ARG A 92 13.08 -7.63 -14.79
N ASP A 93 14.13 -8.39 -14.51
CA ASP A 93 14.08 -9.86 -14.50
C ASP A 93 13.15 -10.38 -13.39
N ARG A 94 13.24 -9.78 -12.19
CA ARG A 94 12.37 -10.12 -11.05
C ARG A 94 10.91 -9.76 -11.31
N ALA A 95 10.64 -8.64 -11.98
CA ALA A 95 9.29 -8.25 -12.36
C ALA A 95 8.67 -9.26 -13.34
N ALA A 96 9.43 -9.70 -14.35
CA ALA A 96 8.98 -10.73 -15.28
C ALA A 96 8.72 -12.07 -14.57
N TRP A 97 9.60 -12.46 -13.65
CA TRP A 97 9.40 -13.66 -12.82
C TRP A 97 8.15 -13.56 -11.94
N ALA A 98 7.95 -12.43 -11.25
CA ALA A 98 6.81 -12.22 -10.37
C ALA A 98 5.48 -12.24 -11.15
N ALA A 99 5.47 -11.60 -12.33
CA ALA A 99 4.32 -11.64 -13.24
C ALA A 99 3.99 -13.08 -13.68
N ALA A 100 5.01 -13.87 -14.03
CA ALA A 100 4.84 -15.28 -14.41
C ALA A 100 4.39 -16.16 -13.23
N ALA A 101 4.76 -15.82 -11.99
CA ALA A 101 4.30 -16.48 -10.78
C ALA A 101 2.83 -16.17 -10.43
N GLY A 102 2.18 -15.25 -11.16
CA GLY A 102 0.78 -14.93 -10.99
C GLY A 102 0.46 -14.14 -9.72
N VAL A 103 1.41 -13.33 -9.22
CA VAL A 103 1.15 -12.47 -8.06
C VAL A 103 0.17 -11.35 -8.40
N GLU A 104 -0.68 -10.98 -7.45
CA GLU A 104 -1.70 -9.94 -7.66
C GLU A 104 -1.10 -8.54 -7.77
N TYR A 105 -0.06 -8.29 -6.98
CA TYR A 105 0.55 -6.97 -6.81
C TYR A 105 2.09 -7.03 -6.87
N ILE A 106 2.71 -6.06 -7.56
CA ILE A 106 4.15 -5.78 -7.50
C ILE A 106 4.37 -4.37 -6.95
N GLY A 107 5.21 -4.25 -5.94
CA GLY A 107 5.63 -2.96 -5.39
C GLY A 107 6.78 -2.35 -6.18
N LEU A 108 6.61 -1.14 -6.72
CA LEU A 108 7.68 -0.37 -7.36
C LEU A 108 8.35 0.54 -6.31
N SER A 109 9.59 0.20 -5.93
CA SER A 109 10.39 0.97 -4.97
C SER A 109 10.99 2.22 -5.59
N PHE A 110 11.22 3.24 -4.77
CA PHE A 110 11.90 4.50 -5.10
C PHE A 110 11.34 5.21 -6.35
N VAL A 111 10.04 5.04 -6.61
CA VAL A 111 9.34 5.76 -7.69
C VAL A 111 9.47 7.26 -7.46
N ARG A 112 9.70 8.02 -8.52
CA ARG A 112 9.79 9.49 -8.50
C ARG A 112 8.86 10.16 -9.51
N ARG A 113 8.43 9.43 -10.54
CA ARG A 113 7.60 9.95 -11.63
C ARG A 113 6.74 8.85 -12.26
N GLU A 114 5.69 9.25 -12.97
CA GLU A 114 4.71 8.31 -13.54
C GLU A 114 5.29 7.41 -14.63
N GLU A 115 6.31 7.86 -15.37
CA GLU A 115 6.87 7.04 -16.45
C GLU A 115 7.54 5.77 -15.93
N GLU A 116 8.07 5.78 -14.70
CA GLU A 116 8.65 4.59 -14.06
C GLU A 116 7.56 3.55 -13.72
N VAL A 117 6.35 4.02 -13.38
CA VAL A 117 5.18 3.14 -13.20
C VAL A 117 4.75 2.53 -14.54
N HIS A 118 4.70 3.35 -15.60
CA HIS A 118 4.37 2.90 -16.93
C HIS A 118 5.40 1.92 -17.50
N GLU A 119 6.70 2.14 -17.21
CA GLU A 119 7.77 1.22 -17.57
C GLU A 119 7.54 -0.18 -16.97
N LEU A 120 7.29 -0.26 -15.65
CA LEU A 120 7.01 -1.54 -14.99
C LEU A 120 5.74 -2.22 -15.56
N LYS A 121 4.66 -1.46 -15.77
CA LYS A 121 3.44 -1.98 -16.38
C LYS A 121 3.69 -2.52 -17.80
N GLY A 122 4.52 -1.83 -18.59
CA GLY A 122 4.93 -2.28 -19.91
C GLY A 122 5.71 -3.59 -19.89
N LEU A 123 6.59 -3.77 -18.91
CA LEU A 123 7.35 -5.02 -18.70
C LEU A 123 6.42 -6.17 -18.33
N ILE A 124 5.51 -5.97 -17.37
CA ILE A 124 4.51 -6.96 -16.96
C ILE A 124 3.64 -7.37 -18.15
N ALA A 125 3.14 -6.39 -18.91
CA ALA A 125 2.30 -6.66 -20.08
C ALA A 125 3.07 -7.41 -21.19
N SER A 126 4.34 -7.07 -21.43
CA SER A 126 5.18 -7.75 -22.41
C SER A 126 5.48 -9.20 -22.02
N ALA A 127 5.48 -9.51 -20.72
CA ALA A 127 5.59 -10.86 -20.18
C ALA A 127 4.24 -11.61 -20.15
N GLY A 128 3.14 -11.00 -20.62
CA GLY A 128 1.80 -11.59 -20.62
C GLY A 128 1.09 -11.56 -19.25
N GLY A 129 1.62 -10.81 -18.28
CA GLY A 129 1.03 -10.68 -16.95
C GLY A 129 -0.04 -9.58 -16.84
N HIS A 130 -0.86 -9.68 -15.79
CA HIS A 130 -1.93 -8.72 -15.44
C HIS A 130 -1.83 -8.25 -13.97
N THR A 131 -0.62 -8.28 -13.43
CA THR A 131 -0.30 -7.88 -12.06
C THR A 131 -0.45 -6.37 -11.88
N ASP A 132 -1.08 -5.96 -10.78
CA ASP A 132 -1.28 -4.55 -10.44
C ASP A 132 0.00 -3.95 -9.84
N VAL A 133 0.30 -2.69 -10.17
CA VAL A 133 1.49 -1.99 -9.66
C VAL A 133 1.12 -1.12 -8.45
N ILE A 134 1.80 -1.36 -7.33
CA ILE A 134 1.76 -0.54 -6.13
C ILE A 134 2.97 0.39 -6.11
N ALA A 135 2.75 1.70 -6.29
CA ALA A 135 3.82 2.68 -6.22
C ALA A 135 4.21 2.95 -4.75
N LYS A 136 5.49 2.73 -4.38
CA LYS A 136 5.99 2.99 -3.02
C LYS A 136 6.51 4.42 -2.92
N ILE A 137 5.80 5.27 -2.19
CA ILE A 137 6.18 6.68 -2.00
C ILE A 137 7.28 6.75 -0.94
N GLU A 138 8.53 6.78 -1.41
CA GLU A 138 9.75 6.71 -0.60
C GLU A 138 10.66 7.93 -0.78
N LYS A 139 10.37 8.75 -1.80
CA LYS A 139 11.21 9.86 -2.23
C LYS A 139 10.45 11.19 -2.20
N PRO A 140 11.10 12.32 -1.84
CA PRO A 140 10.47 13.64 -1.87
C PRO A 140 9.89 14.00 -3.25
N GLU A 141 10.58 13.63 -4.33
CA GLU A 141 10.12 13.86 -5.71
C GLU A 141 8.80 13.12 -5.99
N ALA A 142 8.58 11.97 -5.37
CA ALA A 142 7.32 11.24 -5.47
C ALA A 142 6.17 11.99 -4.78
N VAL A 143 6.47 12.70 -3.68
CA VAL A 143 5.51 13.55 -2.98
C VAL A 143 5.18 14.80 -3.80
N GLU A 144 6.16 15.35 -4.52
CA GLU A 144 5.96 16.44 -5.48
C GLU A 144 5.09 15.99 -6.67
N ASN A 145 5.41 14.83 -7.27
CA ASN A 145 4.72 14.24 -8.42
C ASN A 145 3.56 13.30 -8.03
N LEU A 146 3.00 13.48 -6.83
CA LEU A 146 2.11 12.49 -6.22
C LEU A 146 0.87 12.17 -7.06
N GLU A 147 0.21 13.19 -7.63
CA GLU A 147 -1.01 12.94 -8.40
C GLU A 147 -0.76 12.17 -9.70
N SER A 148 0.31 12.49 -10.45
CA SER A 148 0.65 11.75 -11.68
C SER A 148 0.98 10.28 -11.37
N ILE A 149 1.78 10.04 -10.33
CA ILE A 149 2.11 8.68 -9.87
C ILE A 149 0.84 7.91 -9.46
N VAL A 150 -0.05 8.53 -8.67
CA VAL A 150 -1.30 7.89 -8.22
C VAL A 150 -2.22 7.56 -9.40
N ARG A 151 -2.31 8.44 -10.41
CA ARG A 151 -3.11 8.17 -11.63
C ARG A 151 -2.56 6.95 -12.37
N ALA A 152 -1.24 6.89 -12.57
CA ALA A 152 -0.55 5.83 -13.30
C ALA A 152 -0.57 4.47 -12.58
N ALA A 153 -0.47 4.46 -11.24
CA ALA A 153 -0.41 3.24 -10.43
C ALA A 153 -1.79 2.59 -10.21
N ASP A 154 -1.81 1.30 -9.83
CA ASP A 154 -3.05 0.60 -9.46
C ASP A 154 -3.35 0.72 -7.97
N GLY A 155 -2.33 1.02 -7.18
CA GLY A 155 -2.41 1.39 -5.77
C GLY A 155 -1.12 2.07 -5.32
N VAL A 156 -1.10 2.50 -4.06
CA VAL A 156 0.03 3.24 -3.49
C VAL A 156 0.38 2.69 -2.12
N MET A 157 1.66 2.73 -1.78
CA MET A 157 2.15 2.45 -0.43
C MET A 157 2.82 3.69 0.14
N VAL A 158 2.38 4.12 1.32
CA VAL A 158 3.09 5.11 2.14
C VAL A 158 4.21 4.35 2.85
N ALA A 159 5.42 4.42 2.29
CA ALA A 159 6.59 3.70 2.79
C ALA A 159 7.38 4.58 3.76
N ARG A 160 6.93 4.58 5.03
CA ARG A 160 7.34 5.55 6.05
C ARG A 160 8.79 5.42 6.49
N GLY A 161 9.36 4.21 6.46
CA GLY A 161 10.75 3.95 6.80
C GLY A 161 11.70 4.77 5.94
N ASP A 162 11.68 4.54 4.62
CA ASP A 162 12.53 5.29 3.69
C ASP A 162 12.12 6.76 3.59
N LEU A 163 10.82 7.04 3.43
CA LEU A 163 10.36 8.43 3.26
C LEU A 163 10.68 9.29 4.47
N GLY A 164 10.47 8.79 5.69
CA GLY A 164 10.74 9.49 6.94
C GLY A 164 12.23 9.76 7.21
N VAL A 165 13.13 9.11 6.49
CA VAL A 165 14.55 9.43 6.47
C VAL A 165 14.86 10.58 5.49
N GLU A 166 14.10 10.66 4.39
CA GLU A 166 14.33 11.59 3.27
C GLU A 166 13.65 12.96 3.48
N ILE A 167 12.55 13.03 4.25
CA ILE A 167 11.85 14.27 4.62
C ILE A 167 12.03 14.62 6.10
N ASP A 168 11.58 15.80 6.52
CA ASP A 168 11.48 16.09 7.95
C ASP A 168 10.45 15.14 8.59
N ILE A 169 10.86 14.44 9.65
CA ILE A 169 10.00 13.51 10.38
C ILE A 169 8.71 14.18 10.90
N ALA A 170 8.75 15.48 11.19
CA ALA A 170 7.58 16.24 11.61
C ALA A 170 6.55 16.43 10.47
N GLU A 171 6.97 16.35 9.21
CA GLU A 171 6.11 16.43 8.04
C GLU A 171 5.45 15.09 7.69
N MET A 172 6.01 13.97 8.17
CA MET A 172 5.56 12.62 7.81
C MET A 172 4.05 12.40 8.05
N PRO A 173 3.45 12.78 9.20
CA PRO A 173 2.00 12.65 9.39
C PRO A 173 1.18 13.44 8.37
N ILE A 174 1.66 14.63 7.96
CA ILE A 174 0.97 15.50 7.00
C ILE A 174 1.04 14.88 5.60
N VAL A 175 2.22 14.40 5.20
CA VAL A 175 2.45 13.76 3.90
C VAL A 175 1.64 12.46 3.78
N GLN A 176 1.59 11.62 4.82
CA GLN A 176 0.75 10.41 4.85
C GLN A 176 -0.72 10.75 4.57
N LYS A 177 -1.29 11.70 5.31
CA LYS A 177 -2.68 12.14 5.13
C LYS A 177 -2.94 12.64 3.71
N ARG A 178 -2.00 13.41 3.14
CA ARG A 178 -2.09 13.88 1.75
C ARG A 178 -2.07 12.73 0.74
N ILE A 179 -1.20 11.75 0.91
CA ILE A 179 -1.14 10.55 0.04
C ILE A 179 -2.46 9.78 0.10
N ILE A 180 -2.96 9.50 1.30
CA ILE A 180 -4.22 8.77 1.49
C ILE A 180 -5.39 9.53 0.83
N ALA A 181 -5.50 10.85 1.07
CA ALA A 181 -6.56 11.67 0.49
C ALA A 181 -6.55 11.66 -1.05
N ILE A 182 -5.37 11.77 -1.67
CA ILE A 182 -5.23 11.74 -3.13
C ILE A 182 -5.57 10.34 -3.67
N CYS A 183 -5.11 9.26 -3.03
CA CYS A 183 -5.46 7.89 -3.44
C CYS A 183 -6.97 7.67 -3.40
N ARG A 184 -7.64 8.12 -2.34
CA ARG A 184 -9.10 8.06 -2.20
C ARG A 184 -9.81 8.83 -3.31
N ARG A 185 -9.37 10.05 -3.61
CA ARG A 185 -9.91 10.89 -4.69
C ARG A 185 -9.85 10.21 -6.06
N TYR A 186 -8.77 9.46 -6.35
CA TYR A 186 -8.60 8.71 -7.60
C TYR A 186 -9.09 7.25 -7.53
N CYS A 187 -9.82 6.90 -6.47
CA CYS A 187 -10.29 5.55 -6.20
C CYS A 187 -9.20 4.45 -6.21
N LYS A 188 -7.99 4.77 -5.78
CA LYS A 188 -6.84 3.84 -5.69
C LYS A 188 -6.70 3.27 -4.25
N PRO A 189 -6.42 1.97 -4.08
CA PRO A 189 -5.99 1.41 -2.80
C PRO A 189 -4.71 2.07 -2.28
N VAL A 190 -4.68 2.34 -0.97
CA VAL A 190 -3.51 2.87 -0.28
C VAL A 190 -3.18 2.03 0.94
N ILE A 191 -1.90 1.63 1.03
CA ILE A 191 -1.33 0.85 2.11
C ILE A 191 -0.46 1.78 2.95
N VAL A 192 -0.65 1.80 4.28
CA VAL A 192 0.31 2.45 5.20
C VAL A 192 1.27 1.39 5.69
N ALA A 193 2.56 1.60 5.45
CA ALA A 193 3.58 0.57 5.64
C ALA A 193 4.70 1.01 6.57
N THR A 194 5.38 -0.02 7.13
CA THR A 194 6.54 0.05 8.02
C THR A 194 6.26 0.67 9.38
N GLN A 195 6.89 0.15 10.43
CA GLN A 195 6.83 0.67 11.80
C GLN A 195 5.40 0.84 12.37
N MET A 196 4.46 0.01 11.96
CA MET A 196 3.08 0.08 12.47
C MET A 196 3.00 -0.47 13.91
N LEU A 197 3.66 -1.61 14.17
CA LEU A 197 3.73 -2.27 15.48
C LEU A 197 5.18 -2.71 15.78
N ASP A 198 6.16 -1.87 15.45
CA ASP A 198 7.60 -2.22 15.41
C ASP A 198 8.10 -2.91 16.69
N SER A 199 7.71 -2.40 17.85
CA SER A 199 8.10 -2.96 19.16
C SER A 199 7.68 -4.41 19.33
N MET A 200 6.65 -4.87 18.61
CA MET A 200 6.17 -6.24 18.67
C MET A 200 7.10 -7.27 18.02
N GLN A 201 8.16 -6.84 17.32
CA GLN A 201 9.28 -7.73 16.98
C GLN A 201 9.89 -8.39 18.22
N HIS A 202 9.84 -7.69 19.37
CA HIS A 202 10.49 -8.09 20.61
C HIS A 202 9.58 -8.05 21.84
N SER A 203 8.34 -7.57 21.70
CA SER A 203 7.32 -7.46 22.76
C SER A 203 6.02 -8.14 22.32
N ARG A 204 5.25 -8.67 23.28
CA ARG A 204 3.91 -9.22 23.00
C ARG A 204 2.81 -8.16 22.87
N LEU A 205 3.11 -6.92 23.28
CA LEU A 205 2.19 -5.80 23.22
C LEU A 205 2.89 -4.61 22.56
N PRO A 206 2.17 -3.83 21.75
CA PRO A 206 2.71 -2.62 21.18
C PRO A 206 2.76 -1.51 22.24
N THR A 207 3.46 -0.44 21.91
CA THR A 207 3.36 0.82 22.64
C THR A 207 1.99 1.47 22.41
N ARG A 208 1.60 2.40 23.28
CA ARG A 208 0.39 3.22 23.08
C ARG A 208 0.51 4.13 21.85
N ALA A 209 1.73 4.54 21.49
CA ALA A 209 1.99 5.35 20.31
C ALA A 209 1.71 4.55 19.03
N GLU A 210 2.23 3.32 18.94
CA GLU A 210 1.99 2.40 17.81
C GLU A 210 0.50 2.06 17.66
N ALA A 211 -0.20 1.76 18.76
CA ALA A 211 -1.64 1.51 18.69
C ALA A 211 -2.43 2.73 18.18
N THR A 212 -2.05 3.93 18.62
CA THR A 212 -2.64 5.20 18.15
C THR A 212 -2.29 5.49 16.70
N ASP A 213 -1.08 5.16 16.26
CA ASP A 213 -0.62 5.34 14.88
C ASP A 213 -1.42 4.47 13.90
N VAL A 214 -1.57 3.18 14.20
CA VAL A 214 -2.44 2.27 13.44
C VAL A 214 -3.88 2.80 13.39
N ALA A 215 -4.45 3.19 14.53
CA ALA A 215 -5.81 3.71 14.57
C ALA A 215 -5.96 4.97 13.69
N ASN A 216 -5.00 5.90 13.72
CA ASN A 216 -5.05 7.10 12.90
C ASN A 216 -4.89 6.81 11.40
N ALA A 217 -4.04 5.85 11.01
CA ALA A 217 -3.94 5.43 9.61
C ALA A 217 -5.30 4.90 9.07
N ILE A 218 -6.04 4.16 9.90
CA ILE A 218 -7.38 3.67 9.58
C ILE A 218 -8.39 4.83 9.48
N LEU A 219 -8.40 5.74 10.47
CA LEU A 219 -9.28 6.93 10.47
C LEU A 219 -9.00 7.88 9.30
N ASP A 220 -7.74 7.97 8.85
CA ASP A 220 -7.35 8.72 7.65
C ASP A 220 -7.91 8.09 6.37
N GLY A 221 -8.33 6.82 6.44
CA GLY A 221 -8.96 6.10 5.35
C GLY A 221 -7.99 5.24 4.54
N ALA A 222 -6.92 4.72 5.17
CA ALA A 222 -6.11 3.66 4.59
C ALA A 222 -6.97 2.44 4.22
N ASP A 223 -6.55 1.68 3.21
CA ASP A 223 -7.20 0.40 2.87
C ASP A 223 -6.55 -0.78 3.60
N ALA A 224 -5.25 -0.69 3.84
CA ALA A 224 -4.53 -1.69 4.61
C ALA A 224 -3.38 -1.06 5.43
N CYS A 225 -3.03 -1.72 6.52
CA CYS A 225 -1.81 -1.47 7.29
C CYS A 225 -0.87 -2.68 7.13
N MET A 226 0.42 -2.43 6.91
CA MET A 226 1.41 -3.47 6.64
C MET A 226 2.30 -3.75 7.84
N LEU A 227 2.45 -5.03 8.19
CA LEU A 227 3.49 -5.53 9.10
C LEU A 227 4.72 -5.95 8.27
N SER A 228 5.92 -5.62 8.76
CA SER A 228 7.19 -5.87 8.10
C SER A 228 8.06 -6.82 8.93
N GLY A 229 8.98 -6.29 9.75
CA GLY A 229 9.84 -7.08 10.61
C GLY A 229 9.05 -7.87 11.66
N GLU A 230 7.90 -7.35 12.08
CA GLU A 230 7.02 -7.94 13.09
C GLU A 230 6.63 -9.39 12.73
N THR A 231 6.32 -9.65 11.47
CA THR A 231 5.91 -10.97 10.97
C THR A 231 7.02 -11.73 10.27
N ALA A 232 7.95 -11.03 9.61
CA ALA A 232 9.02 -11.67 8.83
C ALA A 232 10.13 -12.28 9.70
N ILE A 233 10.55 -11.56 10.76
CA ILE A 233 11.68 -11.95 11.62
C ILE A 233 11.39 -11.80 13.13
N GLY A 234 10.22 -11.28 13.48
CA GLY A 234 9.81 -11.00 14.85
C GLY A 234 9.54 -12.26 15.67
N ARG A 235 9.57 -12.11 16.99
CA ARG A 235 9.32 -13.22 17.94
C ARG A 235 7.84 -13.55 18.16
N PHE A 236 6.94 -12.64 17.77
CA PHE A 236 5.49 -12.73 18.04
C PHE A 236 4.63 -12.46 16.78
N PRO A 237 4.90 -13.15 15.65
CA PRO A 237 4.29 -12.81 14.36
C PRO A 237 2.76 -12.97 14.37
N ARG A 238 2.25 -13.99 15.06
CA ARG A 238 0.80 -14.23 15.20
C ARG A 238 0.14 -13.13 16.03
N GLU A 239 0.72 -12.81 17.18
CA GLU A 239 0.19 -11.80 18.09
C GLU A 239 0.21 -10.41 17.45
N SER A 240 1.19 -10.09 16.60
CA SER A 240 1.22 -8.85 15.82
C SER A 240 0.02 -8.73 14.87
N VAL A 241 -0.34 -9.82 14.18
CA VAL A 241 -1.52 -9.84 13.30
C VAL A 241 -2.82 -9.73 14.11
N GLU A 242 -2.94 -10.49 15.21
CA GLU A 242 -4.12 -10.43 16.11
C GLU A 242 -4.28 -9.03 16.73
N MET A 243 -3.17 -8.37 17.07
CA MET A 243 -3.19 -7.00 17.59
C MET A 243 -3.60 -5.98 16.53
N MET A 244 -3.05 -6.06 15.32
CA MET A 244 -3.44 -5.21 14.20
C MET A 244 -4.95 -5.31 13.94
N HIS A 245 -5.47 -6.54 13.90
CA HIS A 245 -6.90 -6.81 13.75
C HIS A 245 -7.73 -6.20 14.90
N ARG A 246 -7.29 -6.38 16.15
CA ARG A 246 -7.98 -5.83 17.32
C ARG A 246 -8.06 -4.31 17.30
N ILE A 247 -6.97 -3.64 16.91
CA ILE A 247 -6.96 -2.17 16.77
C ILE A 247 -7.92 -1.74 15.66
N ALA A 248 -7.92 -2.44 14.51
CA ALA A 248 -8.81 -2.13 13.40
C ALA A 248 -10.29 -2.22 13.79
N VAL A 249 -10.71 -3.35 14.37
CA VAL A 249 -12.10 -3.56 14.82
C VAL A 249 -12.52 -2.52 15.85
N ALA A 250 -11.66 -2.22 16.83
CA ALA A 250 -11.95 -1.20 17.83
C ALA A 250 -12.10 0.20 17.22
N THR A 251 -11.23 0.55 16.27
CA THR A 251 -11.22 1.86 15.61
C THR A 251 -12.44 2.04 14.71
N GLU A 252 -12.75 1.04 13.88
CA GLU A 252 -13.84 1.12 12.91
C GLU A 252 -15.23 1.11 13.58
N SER A 253 -15.36 0.51 14.76
CA SER A 253 -16.63 0.49 15.52
C SER A 253 -17.12 1.87 16.00
N VAL A 254 -16.22 2.85 16.11
CA VAL A 254 -16.53 4.22 16.57
C VAL A 254 -16.33 5.28 15.48
N ALA A 255 -15.85 4.87 14.30
CA ALA A 255 -15.62 5.77 13.19
C ALA A 255 -16.97 6.19 12.58
N GLU A 256 -17.24 7.51 12.56
CA GLU A 256 -18.39 8.05 11.84
C GLU A 256 -18.15 7.93 10.32
N PRO A 257 -18.95 7.14 9.57
CA PRO A 257 -18.74 6.93 8.13
C PRO A 257 -18.85 8.22 7.30
N THR A 258 -19.57 9.21 7.82
CA THR A 258 -19.96 10.45 7.14
C THR A 258 -18.78 11.39 6.85
N THR A 259 -17.80 11.50 7.75
CA THR A 259 -16.63 12.39 7.55
C THR A 259 -15.73 11.88 6.43
N VAL A 260 -15.50 10.57 6.40
CA VAL A 260 -14.62 9.88 5.45
C VAL A 260 -15.25 9.78 4.04
N ARG A 261 -16.59 9.71 3.96
CA ARG A 261 -17.37 9.66 2.71
C ARG A 261 -17.23 10.90 1.82
N SER A 262 -17.13 12.09 2.42
CA SER A 262 -17.14 13.37 1.69
C SER A 262 -16.01 13.48 0.65
N ALA A 263 -14.90 12.78 0.84
CA ALA A 263 -13.72 12.84 -0.02
C ALA A 263 -13.91 12.22 -1.42
N VAL A 264 -14.98 11.44 -1.66
CA VAL A 264 -15.22 10.70 -2.92
C VAL A 264 -16.52 11.15 -3.62
N ALA A 265 -17.02 12.34 -3.27
CA ALA A 265 -18.28 12.87 -3.82
C ALA A 265 -18.23 13.10 -5.34
N GLU A 266 -17.06 13.43 -5.88
CA GLU A 266 -16.86 13.63 -7.32
C GLU A 266 -16.51 12.32 -8.03
N VAL A 267 -16.90 12.21 -9.31
CA VAL A 267 -16.50 11.08 -10.16
C VAL A 267 -15.00 11.15 -10.39
N ALA A 268 -14.26 10.19 -9.85
CA ALA A 268 -12.83 10.07 -10.04
C ALA A 268 -12.46 9.91 -11.53
N GLU A 269 -11.36 10.55 -11.94
CA GLU A 269 -10.82 10.42 -13.29
C GLU A 269 -10.53 8.95 -13.64
N GLY A 270 -10.89 8.53 -14.86
CA GLY A 270 -10.71 7.15 -15.32
C GLY A 270 -11.73 6.14 -14.76
N ILE A 271 -12.64 6.54 -13.87
CA ILE A 271 -13.76 5.72 -13.42
C ILE A 271 -14.98 5.95 -14.31
N ASN A 272 -15.63 4.87 -14.72
CA ASN A 272 -16.89 4.96 -15.46
C ASN A 272 -17.96 5.66 -14.60
N PRO A 273 -18.57 6.77 -15.06
CA PRO A 273 -19.59 7.50 -14.30
C PRO A 273 -20.78 6.64 -13.86
N ILE A 274 -21.18 5.66 -14.67
CA ILE A 274 -22.24 4.70 -14.33
C ILE A 274 -21.83 3.85 -13.12
N THR A 275 -20.57 3.39 -13.09
CA THR A 275 -20.04 2.61 -11.96
C THR A 275 -20.00 3.46 -10.69
N HIS A 276 -19.47 4.68 -10.77
CA HIS A 276 -19.43 5.57 -9.61
C HIS A 276 -20.83 5.86 -9.05
N ALA A 277 -21.78 6.26 -9.92
CA ALA A 277 -23.15 6.58 -9.50
C ALA A 277 -23.89 5.37 -8.91
N THR A 278 -23.72 4.18 -9.50
CA THR A 278 -24.38 2.96 -9.01
C THR A 278 -23.76 2.45 -7.71
N CYS A 279 -22.44 2.56 -7.51
CA CYS A 279 -21.82 2.30 -6.21
C CYS A 279 -22.40 3.22 -5.12
N SER A 280 -22.50 4.52 -5.42
CA SER A 280 -23.06 5.52 -4.49
C SER A 280 -24.51 5.17 -4.12
N ALA A 281 -25.34 4.89 -5.13
CA ALA A 281 -26.73 4.53 -4.92
C ALA A 281 -26.89 3.20 -4.15
N ALA A 282 -26.07 2.19 -4.45
CA ALA A 282 -26.13 0.90 -3.77
C ALA A 282 -25.81 1.01 -2.29
N GLY A 283 -24.74 1.74 -1.92
CA GLY A 283 -24.41 1.94 -0.52
C GLY A 283 -25.43 2.79 0.22
N GLU A 284 -25.98 3.83 -0.43
CA GLU A 284 -27.05 4.65 0.15
C GLU A 284 -28.33 3.84 0.39
N LEU A 285 -28.73 3.02 -0.59
CA LEU A 285 -29.86 2.11 -0.44
C LEU A 285 -29.62 1.11 0.69
N ALA A 286 -28.42 0.55 0.77
CA ALA A 286 -28.07 -0.41 1.81
C ALA A 286 -28.21 0.20 3.23
N GLU A 287 -27.68 1.40 3.46
CA GLU A 287 -27.84 2.09 4.74
C GLU A 287 -29.30 2.47 5.03
N ARG A 288 -30.01 3.06 4.06
CA ARG A 288 -31.40 3.52 4.25
C ARG A 288 -32.37 2.37 4.54
N LEU A 289 -32.13 1.22 3.94
CA LEU A 289 -32.96 0.03 4.12
C LEU A 289 -32.55 -0.81 5.33
N GLY A 290 -31.48 -0.44 6.03
CA GLY A 290 -30.90 -1.27 7.09
C GLY A 290 -30.51 -2.65 6.56
N ALA A 291 -29.94 -2.70 5.35
CA ALA A 291 -29.51 -3.94 4.72
C ALA A 291 -28.45 -4.63 5.59
N LYS A 292 -28.55 -5.95 5.69
CA LYS A 292 -27.64 -6.78 6.48
C LYS A 292 -26.27 -6.86 5.84
N LEU A 293 -26.22 -6.87 4.50
CA LEU A 293 -24.99 -6.85 3.72
C LEU A 293 -25.22 -6.26 2.32
N LEU A 294 -24.13 -5.80 1.72
CA LEU A 294 -24.05 -5.39 0.32
C LEU A 294 -23.17 -6.39 -0.42
N LEU A 295 -23.75 -7.09 -1.40
CA LEU A 295 -23.00 -7.97 -2.29
C LEU A 295 -22.54 -7.22 -3.53
N VAL A 296 -21.25 -7.28 -3.83
CA VAL A 296 -20.68 -6.77 -5.08
C VAL A 296 -20.16 -7.93 -5.93
N ALA A 297 -20.81 -8.14 -7.07
CA ALA A 297 -20.35 -9.08 -8.08
C ALA A 297 -19.54 -8.36 -9.16
N THR A 298 -18.28 -8.76 -9.35
CA THR A 298 -17.33 -8.02 -10.18
C THR A 298 -16.38 -8.94 -10.95
N ALA A 299 -16.23 -8.69 -12.25
CA ALA A 299 -15.36 -9.47 -13.12
C ALA A 299 -13.88 -9.03 -13.03
N THR A 300 -13.62 -7.74 -12.81
CA THR A 300 -12.24 -7.19 -12.79
C THR A 300 -11.89 -6.53 -11.46
N GLY A 301 -12.77 -6.57 -10.47
CA GLY A 301 -12.59 -5.91 -9.16
C GLY A 301 -12.92 -4.42 -9.14
N THR A 302 -13.05 -3.76 -10.30
CA THR A 302 -13.23 -2.29 -10.38
C THR A 302 -14.45 -1.80 -9.61
N THR A 303 -15.58 -2.49 -9.71
CA THR A 303 -16.82 -2.10 -9.00
C THR A 303 -16.64 -2.19 -7.49
N ALA A 304 -16.04 -3.27 -7.00
CA ALA A 304 -15.72 -3.46 -5.58
C ALA A 304 -14.71 -2.40 -5.10
N ARG A 305 -13.69 -2.09 -5.90
CA ARG A 305 -12.72 -1.04 -5.60
C ARG A 305 -13.37 0.33 -5.48
N VAL A 306 -14.27 0.70 -6.40
CA VAL A 306 -14.95 2.01 -6.34
C VAL A 306 -15.88 2.07 -5.14
N LEU A 307 -16.63 1.00 -4.88
CA LEU A 307 -17.53 0.90 -3.72
C LEU A 307 -16.75 1.04 -2.39
N SER A 308 -15.59 0.40 -2.24
CA SER A 308 -14.81 0.45 -0.99
C SER A 308 -14.32 1.86 -0.64
N LYS A 309 -14.13 2.74 -1.61
CA LYS A 309 -13.68 4.13 -1.38
C LYS A 309 -14.76 5.00 -0.75
N GLN A 310 -16.01 4.61 -0.97
CA GLN A 310 -17.16 5.30 -0.41
C GLN A 310 -17.40 4.94 1.06
N ARG A 311 -16.67 3.97 1.64
CA ARG A 311 -16.65 3.70 3.09
C ARG A 311 -18.03 3.62 3.75
N TRP A 312 -18.95 2.90 3.08
CA TRP A 312 -20.26 2.57 3.64
C TRP A 312 -20.11 1.68 4.87
N SER A 313 -21.00 1.86 5.85
CA SER A 313 -20.96 1.10 7.11
C SER A 313 -21.51 -0.32 7.01
N VAL A 314 -22.18 -0.63 5.90
CA VAL A 314 -22.78 -1.94 5.65
C VAL A 314 -21.69 -2.95 5.27
N PRO A 315 -21.67 -4.16 5.85
CA PRO A 315 -20.73 -5.21 5.47
C PRO A 315 -20.78 -5.51 3.96
N VAL A 316 -19.61 -5.58 3.31
CA VAL A 316 -19.52 -5.82 1.86
C VAL A 316 -18.95 -7.20 1.57
N ILE A 317 -19.68 -8.01 0.80
CA ILE A 317 -19.20 -9.29 0.28
C ILE A 317 -18.85 -9.13 -1.20
N GLY A 318 -17.63 -9.50 -1.57
CA GLY A 318 -17.16 -9.47 -2.95
C GLY A 318 -17.15 -10.86 -3.60
N VAL A 319 -17.74 -11.00 -4.78
CA VAL A 319 -17.73 -12.26 -5.54
C VAL A 319 -17.23 -12.06 -6.97
N SER A 320 -16.48 -13.04 -7.47
CA SER A 320 -15.90 -13.07 -8.81
C SER A 320 -15.69 -14.52 -9.26
N ASP A 321 -15.85 -14.80 -10.55
CA ASP A 321 -15.46 -16.05 -11.21
C ASP A 321 -13.95 -16.15 -11.45
N ASP A 322 -13.25 -15.01 -11.48
CA ASP A 322 -11.81 -14.96 -11.63
C ASP A 322 -11.10 -14.99 -10.26
N GLU A 323 -10.31 -16.04 -10.03
CA GLU A 323 -9.59 -16.23 -8.77
C GLU A 323 -8.61 -15.07 -8.49
N THR A 324 -7.95 -14.56 -9.53
CA THR A 324 -7.00 -13.44 -9.41
C THR A 324 -7.71 -12.18 -8.92
N THR A 325 -8.86 -11.87 -9.52
CA THR A 325 -9.72 -10.75 -9.13
C THR A 325 -10.18 -10.93 -7.69
N ARG A 326 -10.62 -12.13 -7.30
CA ARG A 326 -11.00 -12.43 -5.92
C ARG A 326 -9.86 -12.18 -4.93
N ARG A 327 -8.64 -12.62 -5.24
CA ARG A 327 -7.46 -12.35 -4.39
C ARG A 327 -7.14 -10.86 -4.29
N LYS A 328 -7.32 -10.09 -5.37
CA LYS A 328 -7.20 -8.62 -5.35
C LYS A 328 -8.22 -7.94 -4.43
N LEU A 329 -9.43 -8.49 -4.29
CA LEU A 329 -10.46 -7.91 -3.40
C LEU A 329 -10.02 -7.84 -1.93
N CYS A 330 -9.09 -8.71 -1.49
CA CYS A 330 -8.55 -8.70 -0.12
C CYS A 330 -7.88 -7.36 0.25
N LEU A 331 -7.44 -6.56 -0.72
CA LEU A 331 -6.83 -5.25 -0.48
C LEU A 331 -7.88 -4.12 -0.38
N TYR A 332 -9.12 -4.36 -0.78
CA TYR A 332 -10.15 -3.32 -0.83
C TYR A 332 -10.84 -3.23 0.52
N TRP A 333 -10.77 -2.05 1.15
CA TRP A 333 -11.33 -1.85 2.48
C TRP A 333 -12.79 -2.30 2.59
N GLY A 334 -13.11 -3.03 3.67
CA GLY A 334 -14.46 -3.48 3.98
C GLY A 334 -15.01 -4.58 3.06
N VAL A 335 -14.29 -4.97 2.01
CA VAL A 335 -14.70 -6.04 1.09
C VAL A 335 -14.16 -7.38 1.59
N VAL A 336 -15.06 -8.32 1.87
CA VAL A 336 -14.71 -9.70 2.19
C VAL A 336 -14.95 -10.57 0.95
N PRO A 337 -13.90 -11.09 0.29
CA PRO A 337 -14.09 -11.99 -0.85
C PRO A 337 -14.65 -13.34 -0.42
N VAL A 338 -15.59 -13.87 -1.20
CA VAL A 338 -16.16 -15.22 -1.03
C VAL A 338 -15.93 -16.05 -2.29
N ASP A 339 -15.53 -17.31 -2.10
CA ASP A 339 -15.31 -18.30 -3.16
C ASP A 339 -16.60 -19.09 -3.47
N GLY A 340 -16.69 -19.70 -4.65
CA GLY A 340 -17.74 -20.64 -5.02
C GLY A 340 -19.06 -20.01 -5.49
N ALA A 341 -19.17 -18.69 -5.48
CA ALA A 341 -20.38 -18.00 -5.92
C ALA A 341 -20.62 -18.16 -7.44
N PRO A 342 -21.81 -18.63 -7.87
CA PRO A 342 -22.13 -18.84 -9.29
C PRO A 342 -22.50 -17.52 -9.98
N VAL A 343 -21.49 -16.68 -10.25
CA VAL A 343 -21.67 -15.31 -10.77
C VAL A 343 -22.26 -15.21 -12.19
N ALA A 344 -22.43 -16.32 -12.91
CA ALA A 344 -23.05 -16.31 -14.24
C ALA A 344 -24.54 -15.94 -14.19
N GLU A 345 -25.23 -16.31 -13.12
CA GLU A 345 -26.68 -16.16 -13.01
C GLU A 345 -27.06 -15.44 -11.72
N ARG A 346 -27.86 -14.38 -11.86
CA ARG A 346 -28.28 -13.54 -10.74
C ARG A 346 -28.97 -14.32 -9.63
N GLN A 347 -29.93 -15.17 -9.99
CA GLN A 347 -30.69 -15.95 -9.02
C GLN A 347 -29.77 -16.90 -8.26
N ALA A 348 -28.85 -17.55 -8.96
CA ALA A 348 -27.88 -18.45 -8.34
C ALA A 348 -26.96 -17.74 -7.34
N VAL A 349 -26.56 -16.48 -7.60
CA VAL A 349 -25.80 -15.68 -6.62
C VAL A 349 -26.62 -15.38 -5.37
N LEU A 350 -27.91 -15.03 -5.53
CA LEU A 350 -28.80 -14.78 -4.38
C LEU A 350 -28.97 -16.04 -3.54
N ASP A 351 -29.28 -17.16 -4.19
CA ASP A 351 -29.49 -18.46 -3.53
C ASP A 351 -28.23 -18.90 -2.78
N PHE A 352 -27.04 -18.71 -3.38
CA PHE A 352 -25.76 -18.98 -2.75
C PHE A 352 -25.56 -18.15 -1.47
N VAL A 353 -25.78 -16.84 -1.54
CA VAL A 353 -25.56 -15.93 -0.42
C VAL A 353 -26.54 -16.18 0.71
N GLU A 354 -27.80 -16.45 0.38
CA GLU A 354 -28.78 -16.85 1.39
C GLU A 354 -28.39 -18.16 2.05
N SER A 355 -28.02 -19.18 1.28
CA SER A 355 -27.62 -20.47 1.81
C SER A 355 -26.45 -20.34 2.77
N GLU A 356 -25.38 -19.66 2.36
CA GLU A 356 -24.18 -19.44 3.17
C GLU A 356 -24.46 -18.56 4.40
N GLY A 357 -25.23 -17.49 4.23
CA GLY A 357 -25.59 -16.59 5.33
C GLY A 357 -26.50 -17.26 6.36
N ARG A 358 -27.44 -18.11 5.93
CA ARG A 358 -28.26 -18.92 6.85
C ARG A 358 -27.42 -19.98 7.56
N ALA A 359 -26.53 -20.67 6.84
CA ALA A 359 -25.65 -21.70 7.42
C ALA A 359 -24.71 -21.15 8.50
N THR A 360 -24.24 -19.90 8.34
CA THR A 360 -23.39 -19.21 9.31
C THR A 360 -24.16 -18.42 10.38
N GLY A 361 -25.50 -18.38 10.30
CA GLY A 361 -26.36 -17.62 11.21
C GLY A 361 -26.27 -16.09 11.04
N GLN A 362 -25.74 -15.62 9.90
CA GLN A 362 -25.57 -14.21 9.59
C GLN A 362 -26.78 -13.60 8.86
N LEU A 363 -27.60 -14.42 8.20
CA LEU A 363 -28.84 -14.02 7.53
C LEU A 363 -30.04 -14.81 8.06
N GLY A 364 -31.17 -14.14 8.23
CA GLY A 364 -32.48 -14.74 8.54
C GLY A 364 -33.63 -14.09 7.76
N PRO A 365 -34.85 -14.66 7.87
CA PRO A 365 -36.03 -14.13 7.19
C PRO A 365 -36.27 -12.65 7.50
N GLY A 366 -36.56 -11.87 6.46
CA GLY A 366 -36.77 -10.41 6.53
C GLY A 366 -35.50 -9.56 6.52
N ASP A 367 -34.30 -10.17 6.57
CA ASP A 367 -33.06 -9.44 6.31
C ASP A 367 -33.01 -8.97 4.86
N ARG A 368 -32.43 -7.79 4.62
CA ARG A 368 -32.31 -7.21 3.28
C ARG A 368 -30.88 -7.28 2.78
N ILE A 369 -30.73 -7.61 1.51
CA ILE A 369 -29.46 -7.68 0.80
C ILE A 369 -29.51 -6.69 -0.36
N VAL A 370 -28.49 -5.84 -0.48
CA VAL A 370 -28.31 -5.02 -1.68
C VAL A 370 -27.26 -5.67 -2.57
N VAL A 371 -27.61 -5.92 -3.82
CA VAL A 371 -26.72 -6.53 -4.81
C VAL A 371 -26.34 -5.48 -5.84
N LEU A 372 -25.05 -5.20 -5.93
CA LEU A 372 -24.45 -4.40 -6.98
C LEU A 372 -23.73 -5.33 -7.95
N SER A 373 -24.13 -5.30 -9.21
CA SER A 373 -23.66 -6.29 -10.18
C SER A 373 -23.46 -5.69 -11.56
N GLY A 374 -22.33 -6.02 -12.18
CA GLY A 374 -22.12 -5.88 -13.64
C GLY A 374 -22.39 -7.18 -14.41
N LEU A 375 -22.95 -8.22 -13.75
CA LEU A 375 -23.11 -9.56 -14.33
C LEU A 375 -24.14 -9.59 -15.45
N GLY A 376 -23.91 -10.49 -16.43
CA GLY A 376 -24.78 -10.70 -17.59
C GLY A 376 -24.45 -9.83 -18.81
N THR A 377 -23.42 -8.98 -18.75
CA THR A 377 -22.94 -8.22 -19.90
C THR A 377 -21.42 -8.34 -20.02
N SER A 378 -20.92 -8.67 -21.22
CA SER A 378 -19.48 -8.73 -21.55
C SER A 378 -18.78 -7.37 -21.57
N THR A 379 -19.40 -6.32 -21.04
CA THR A 379 -18.87 -4.94 -21.08
C THR A 379 -19.00 -4.26 -19.72
N SER A 380 -18.00 -3.45 -19.35
CA SER A 380 -18.00 -2.60 -18.15
C SER A 380 -18.97 -1.41 -18.20
N ARG A 381 -19.98 -1.47 -19.09
CA ARG A 381 -20.91 -0.37 -19.38
C ARG A 381 -22.23 -0.46 -18.62
N HIS A 382 -22.52 -1.62 -18.02
CA HIS A 382 -23.77 -1.84 -17.31
C HIS A 382 -23.49 -2.19 -15.85
N ASN A 383 -24.18 -1.52 -14.95
CA ASN A 383 -24.29 -1.91 -13.54
C ASN A 383 -25.77 -1.91 -13.18
N MET A 384 -26.13 -2.82 -12.29
CA MET A 384 -27.47 -2.99 -11.76
C MET A 384 -27.39 -2.98 -10.24
N VAL A 385 -28.36 -2.32 -9.61
CA VAL A 385 -28.62 -2.44 -8.18
C VAL A 385 -29.93 -3.19 -8.00
N LEU A 386 -29.89 -4.27 -7.23
CA LEU A 386 -31.05 -5.06 -6.84
C LEU A 386 -31.16 -5.03 -5.31
N VAL A 387 -32.38 -4.94 -4.80
CA VAL A 387 -32.68 -5.15 -3.38
C VAL A 387 -33.43 -6.46 -3.27
N HIS A 388 -32.97 -7.32 -2.37
CA HIS A 388 -33.54 -8.63 -2.11
C HIS A 388 -33.90 -8.74 -0.63
N GLU A 389 -35.07 -9.30 -0.31
CA GLU A 389 -35.50 -9.58 1.07
C GLU A 389 -35.51 -11.10 1.25
N VAL A 390 -34.81 -11.59 2.28
CA VAL A 390 -34.63 -13.02 2.54
C VAL A 390 -35.95 -13.64 2.99
N GLU A 391 -36.35 -14.75 2.35
CA GLU A 391 -37.62 -15.45 2.62
C GLU A 391 -37.62 -16.38 3.84
#